data_AF-A0A831VSC4-F1
#
_entry.id   AF-A0A831VSC4-F1
#
_cell.length_a   1.000
_cell.length_b   1.000
_cell.length_c   1.000
_cell.angle_alpha   90.00
_cell.angle_beta   90.00
_cell.angle_gamma   90.00
#
_symmetry.space_group_name_H-M   'P 1'
#
loop_
_entity.id
_entity.type
_entity.pdbx_description
1 polymer ?
#
loop_
_entity_poly.entity_id
_entity_poly.type
_entity_poly.pdbx_seq_one_letter_code
_entity_poly.pdbx_strand_id
1 'polypeptide(L)'
;MINFILGKEIAHYVRQHRALVITTIFLAALSSLFVVIPAYLLQPFVDEGMKTGVDPVSWKIPWIAFKTGSWLSWHRTELVLVDNISPNKLLVLLTLVAFVSVVCKSITMYLGGLSAAAFSNRAVRSLRIDVFRKFVSLPLSFHQNTKSG
;
A
#
# COMPACT_ATOMS: atom_id res chain seq x y z
N MET A 1 10.92 14.53 12.97
CA MET A 1 10.92 14.09 11.56
C MET A 1 10.13 15.02 10.64
N ILE A 2 8.80 15.17 10.78
CA ILE A 2 8.00 16.01 9.85
C ILE A 2 8.50 17.46 9.77
N ASN A 3 8.82 18.08 10.90
CA ASN A 3 9.38 19.45 10.94
C ASN A 3 10.77 19.59 10.29
N PHE A 4 11.53 18.50 10.19
CA PHE A 4 12.85 18.49 9.56
C PHE A 4 12.75 18.33 8.04
N ILE A 5 11.78 17.53 7.57
CA ILE A 5 11.57 17.24 6.15
C ILE A 5 10.80 18.38 5.45
N LEU A 6 9.75 18.93 6.11
CA LEU A 6 8.87 19.94 5.51
C LEU A 6 9.16 21.39 5.97
N GLY A 7 10.03 21.57 6.96
CA GLY A 7 10.18 22.86 7.64
C GLY A 7 9.03 23.16 8.61
N LYS A 8 9.28 24.05 9.59
CA LYS A 8 8.31 24.36 10.67
C LYS A 8 7.00 24.97 10.16
N GLU A 9 7.08 25.79 9.12
CA GLU A 9 5.96 26.52 8.50
C GLU A 9 4.93 25.56 7.87
N ILE A 10 5.39 24.62 7.04
CA ILE A 10 4.52 23.71 6.28
C ILE A 10 4.06 22.53 7.17
N ALA A 11 4.92 22.10 8.09
CA ALA A 11 4.61 20.98 8.98
C ALA A 11 3.37 21.20 9.84
N HIS A 12 3.02 22.46 10.15
CA HIS A 12 1.79 22.79 10.88
C HIS A 12 0.53 22.32 10.13
N TYR A 13 0.41 22.67 8.85
CA TYR A 13 -0.73 22.32 8.00
C TYR A 13 -0.84 20.81 7.78
N VAL A 14 0.30 20.12 7.65
CA VAL A 14 0.33 18.66 7.51
C VAL A 14 -0.10 17.96 8.80
N ARG A 15 0.35 18.47 9.96
CA ARG A 15 0.07 17.87 11.27
C ARG A 15 -1.42 17.90 11.62
N GLN A 16 -2.15 18.92 11.19
CA GLN A 16 -3.60 19.02 11.36
C GLN A 16 -4.36 17.90 10.65
N HIS A 17 -3.80 17.34 9.57
CA HIS A 17 -4.41 16.28 8.78
C HIS A 17 -3.60 14.97 8.80
N ARG A 18 -2.79 14.76 9.86
CA ARG A 18 -1.89 13.59 10.01
C ARG A 18 -2.60 12.25 9.86
N ALA A 19 -3.87 12.14 10.27
CA ALA A 19 -4.63 10.92 10.16
C ALA A 19 -4.77 10.47 8.69
N LEU A 20 -5.08 11.40 7.79
CA LEU A 20 -5.21 11.10 6.35
C LEU A 20 -3.89 10.66 5.73
N VAL A 21 -2.77 11.28 6.15
CA VAL A 21 -1.42 10.91 5.71
C VAL A 21 -1.08 9.50 6.18
N ILE A 22 -1.30 9.19 7.46
CA ILE A 22 -1.05 7.86 8.02
C ILE A 22 -1.91 6.81 7.33
N THR A 23 -3.20 7.09 7.13
CA THR A 23 -4.13 6.20 6.42
C THR A 23 -3.67 5.93 4.99
N THR A 24 -3.21 6.96 4.27
CA THR A 24 -2.67 6.83 2.92
C THR A 24 -1.43 5.94 2.89
N ILE A 25 -0.48 6.17 3.80
CA ILE A 25 0.76 5.39 3.88
C ILE A 25 0.45 3.94 4.24
N PHE A 26 -0.45 3.73 5.21
CA PHE A 26 -0.89 2.40 5.61
C PHE A 26 -1.56 1.64 4.46
N LEU A 27 -2.49 2.28 3.75
CA LEU A 27 -3.17 1.70 2.59
C LEU A 27 -2.20 1.41 1.45
N ALA A 28 -1.20 2.27 1.22
CA ALA A 28 -0.16 2.03 0.22
C ALA A 28 0.74 0.84 0.58
N ALA A 29 1.15 0.74 1.85
CA ALA A 29 1.91 -0.40 2.35
C ALA A 29 1.09 -1.71 2.27
N LEU A 30 -0.19 -1.66 2.61
CA LEU A 30 -1.08 -2.80 2.49
C LEU A 30 -1.28 -3.21 1.02
N SER A 31 -1.44 -2.25 0.12
CA SER A 31 -1.56 -2.51 -1.32
C SER A 31 -0.31 -3.15 -1.91
N SER A 32 0.90 -2.81 -1.42
CA SER A 32 2.14 -3.37 -1.97
C SER A 32 2.29 -4.86 -1.64
N LEU A 33 1.78 -5.32 -0.49
CA LEU A 33 1.75 -6.74 -0.13
C LEU A 33 0.91 -7.56 -1.12
N PHE A 34 -0.23 -7.03 -1.56
CA PHE A 34 -1.12 -7.73 -2.49
C PHE A 34 -0.61 -7.79 -3.94
N VAL A 35 0.38 -6.97 -4.31
CA VAL A 35 1.03 -7.03 -5.64
C VAL A 35 1.87 -8.30 -5.78
N VAL A 36 2.45 -8.74 -4.67
CA VAL A 36 3.43 -9.82 -4.63
C VAL A 36 2.77 -11.19 -4.77
N ILE A 37 1.55 -11.34 -4.25
CA ILE A 37 0.81 -12.62 -4.22
C ILE A 37 0.58 -13.17 -5.64
N PRO A 38 -0.05 -12.45 -6.60
CA PRO A 38 -0.27 -13.00 -7.95
C PRO A 38 1.02 -13.35 -8.69
N ALA A 39 2.10 -12.58 -8.47
CA ALA A 39 3.39 -12.84 -9.10
C ALA A 39 3.99 -14.18 -8.64
N TYR A 40 3.90 -14.50 -7.35
CA TYR A 40 4.34 -15.81 -6.83
C TYR A 40 3.40 -16.95 -7.18
N LEU A 41 2.10 -16.68 -7.41
CA LEU A 41 1.13 -17.69 -7.82
C LEU A 41 1.27 -18.08 -9.30
N LEU A 42 1.94 -17.27 -10.12
CA LEU A 42 2.11 -17.55 -11.55
C LEU A 42 2.92 -18.83 -11.79
N GLN A 43 4.00 -19.04 -11.02
CA GLN A 43 4.82 -20.25 -11.11
C GLN A 43 4.01 -21.55 -10.88
N PRO A 44 3.33 -21.75 -9.73
CA PRO A 44 2.54 -22.96 -9.52
C PRO A 44 1.34 -23.05 -10.47
N PHE A 45 0.80 -21.91 -10.94
CA PHE A 45 -0.28 -21.91 -11.91
C PHE A 45 0.16 -22.46 -13.28
N VAL A 46 1.34 -22.07 -13.76
CA VAL A 46 1.92 -22.59 -15.01
C VAL A 46 2.35 -24.04 -14.83
N ASP A 47 3.10 -24.33 -13.76
CA ASP A 47 3.67 -25.66 -13.52
C ASP A 47 2.58 -26.72 -13.34
N GLU A 48 1.50 -26.41 -12.63
CA GLU A 48 0.39 -27.36 -12.40
C GLU A 48 -0.71 -27.29 -13.46
N GLY A 49 -0.85 -26.16 -14.16
CA GLY A 49 -1.74 -26.03 -15.32
C GLY A 49 -1.25 -26.77 -16.56
N MET A 50 0.07 -26.97 -16.68
CA MET A 50 0.69 -27.68 -17.80
C MET A 50 0.79 -29.20 -17.58
N LYS A 51 0.58 -29.69 -16.35
CA LYS A 51 0.56 -31.14 -16.09
C LYS A 51 -0.77 -31.74 -16.54
N THR A 52 -0.71 -32.67 -17.47
CA THR A 52 -1.85 -33.42 -18.01
C THR A 52 -2.41 -34.38 -16.94
N GLY A 53 -3.26 -33.86 -16.05
CA GLY A 53 -4.45 -34.50 -15.47
C GLY A 53 -4.39 -35.81 -14.65
N VAL A 54 -3.27 -36.51 -14.49
CA VAL A 54 -3.31 -37.89 -13.91
C VAL A 54 -2.72 -38.00 -12.50
N ASP A 55 -1.78 -37.14 -12.10
CA ASP A 55 -1.11 -37.27 -10.80
C ASP A 55 -1.63 -36.26 -9.75
N PRO A 56 -1.84 -36.68 -8.49
CA PRO A 56 -2.22 -35.78 -7.41
C PRO A 56 -1.11 -34.76 -7.15
N VAL A 57 -1.50 -33.48 -7.06
CA VAL A 57 -0.57 -32.36 -6.93
C VAL A 57 -0.59 -31.82 -5.51
N SER A 58 0.59 -31.73 -4.90
CA SER A 58 0.81 -31.03 -3.63
C SER A 58 1.29 -29.60 -3.90
N TRP A 59 0.52 -28.58 -3.51
CA TRP A 59 0.98 -27.19 -3.64
C TRP A 59 1.80 -26.80 -2.42
N LYS A 60 3.06 -26.49 -2.68
CA LYS A 60 4.08 -26.17 -1.69
C LYS A 60 4.50 -24.72 -1.83
N ILE A 61 4.20 -23.90 -0.82
CA ILE A 61 4.73 -22.53 -0.75
C ILE A 61 6.10 -22.58 -0.08
N PRO A 62 7.16 -22.03 -0.69
CA PRO A 62 8.45 -21.91 -0.04
C PRO A 62 8.34 -20.95 1.16
N TRP A 63 8.36 -21.51 2.36
CA TRP A 63 8.30 -20.80 3.63
C TRP A 63 9.66 -20.83 4.33
N ILE A 64 10.00 -19.79 5.09
CA ILE A 64 11.26 -19.72 5.83
C ILE A 64 10.99 -20.29 7.23
N ALA A 65 11.58 -21.44 7.55
CA ALA A 65 11.57 -21.97 8.91
C ALA A 65 12.91 -21.66 9.60
N PHE A 66 12.82 -21.11 10.82
CA PHE A 66 13.96 -20.89 11.69
C PHE A 66 14.16 -22.14 12.57
N LYS A 67 15.35 -22.73 12.55
CA LYS A 67 15.68 -23.87 13.42
C LYS A 67 15.75 -23.38 14.87
N THR A 68 15.01 -24.02 15.78
CA THR A 68 15.08 -23.78 17.22
C THR A 68 16.49 -24.08 17.71
N GLY A 69 17.32 -23.05 17.90
CA GLY A 69 18.67 -23.16 18.45
C GLY A 69 19.80 -22.43 17.71
N SER A 70 19.55 -21.79 16.55
CA SER A 70 20.56 -20.95 15.89
C SER A 70 19.93 -19.77 15.16
N TRP A 71 20.38 -18.55 15.49
CA TRP A 71 19.92 -17.30 14.87
C TRP A 71 20.34 -17.13 13.40
N LEU A 72 21.27 -17.95 12.89
CA LEU A 72 21.93 -17.73 11.60
C LEU A 72 21.67 -18.81 10.53
N SER A 73 20.96 -19.90 10.83
CA SER A 73 20.68 -20.95 9.84
C SER A 73 19.24 -20.89 9.33
N TRP A 74 19.04 -20.19 8.22
CA TRP A 74 17.73 -20.11 7.55
C TRP A 74 17.64 -21.28 6.56
N HIS A 75 16.56 -22.04 6.58
CA HIS A 75 16.30 -23.09 5.60
C HIS A 75 14.93 -22.83 4.94
N ARG A 76 14.88 -23.04 3.62
CA ARG A 76 13.67 -22.96 2.80
C ARG A 76 12.89 -24.25 3.02
N THR A 77 11.81 -24.19 3.80
CA THR A 77 10.90 -25.31 4.02
C THR A 77 9.67 -25.15 3.14
N GLU A 78 9.24 -26.24 2.51
CA GLU A 78 8.04 -26.25 1.69
C GLU A 78 6.81 -26.47 2.57
N LEU A 79 5.94 -25.45 2.69
CA LEU A 79 4.69 -25.57 3.42
C LEU A 79 3.62 -26.08 2.46
N VAL A 80 3.19 -27.33 2.65
CA VAL A 80 2.10 -27.94 1.88
C VAL A 80 0.80 -27.29 2.35
N LEU A 81 0.28 -26.33 1.58
CA LEU A 81 -0.99 -25.67 1.93
C LEU A 81 -2.19 -26.57 1.66
N VAL A 82 -2.05 -27.47 0.68
CA VAL A 82 -3.10 -28.33 0.16
C VAL A 82 -2.46 -29.61 -0.37
N ASP A 83 -2.93 -30.74 0.17
CA ASP A 83 -2.46 -32.09 -0.18
C ASP A 83 -3.59 -32.88 -0.86
N ASN A 84 -3.26 -33.68 -1.88
CA ASN A 84 -4.19 -34.58 -2.59
C ASN A 84 -5.45 -33.92 -3.19
N ILE A 85 -5.29 -32.80 -3.90
CA ILE A 85 -6.40 -32.18 -4.65
C ILE A 85 -6.22 -32.37 -6.16
N SER A 86 -7.34 -32.55 -6.88
CA SER A 86 -7.31 -32.64 -8.34
C SER A 86 -6.76 -31.34 -8.97
N PRO A 87 -5.98 -31.41 -10.06
CA PRO A 87 -5.36 -30.24 -10.69
C PRO A 87 -6.36 -29.11 -10.98
N ASN A 88 -7.57 -29.45 -11.43
CA ASN A 88 -8.63 -28.47 -11.70
C ASN A 88 -9.08 -27.70 -10.45
N LYS A 89 -9.22 -28.37 -9.31
CA LYS A 89 -9.60 -27.72 -8.05
C LYS A 89 -8.47 -26.83 -7.52
N LEU A 90 -7.21 -27.24 -7.70
CA LEU A 90 -6.05 -26.44 -7.36
C LEU A 90 -5.99 -25.16 -8.21
N LEU A 91 -6.16 -25.26 -9.53
CA LEU A 91 -6.19 -24.11 -10.44
C LEU A 91 -7.30 -23.12 -10.09
N VAL A 92 -8.50 -23.62 -9.76
CA VAL A 92 -9.62 -22.78 -9.30
C VAL A 92 -9.26 -22.06 -7.99
N LEU A 93 -8.64 -22.76 -7.03
CA LEU A 93 -8.20 -22.15 -5.77
C LEU A 93 -7.13 -21.08 -6.00
N LEU A 94 -6.09 -21.37 -6.79
CA LEU A 94 -5.02 -20.43 -7.11
C LEU A 94 -5.57 -19.17 -7.80
N THR A 95 -6.48 -19.36 -8.75
CA THR A 95 -7.15 -18.26 -9.47
C THR A 95 -8.01 -17.43 -8.51
N LEU A 96 -8.75 -18.07 -7.60
CA LEU A 96 -9.55 -17.38 -6.58
C LEU A 96 -8.66 -16.54 -5.67
N VAL A 97 -7.55 -17.08 -5.16
CA VAL A 97 -6.61 -16.33 -4.31
C VAL A 97 -6.00 -15.16 -5.07
N ALA A 98 -5.56 -15.37 -6.32
CA ALA A 98 -5.02 -14.31 -7.16
C ALA A 98 -6.07 -13.20 -7.40
N PHE A 99 -7.31 -13.59 -7.70
CA PHE A 99 -8.43 -12.66 -7.92
C PHE A 99 -8.71 -11.82 -6.68
N VAL A 100 -8.90 -12.46 -5.51
CA VAL A 100 -9.15 -11.77 -4.24
C VAL A 100 -8.00 -10.82 -3.90
N SER A 101 -6.75 -11.24 -4.10
CA SER A 101 -5.58 -10.38 -3.88
C SER A 101 -5.61 -9.13 -4.76
N VAL A 102 -5.92 -9.27 -6.06
CA VAL A 102 -6.03 -8.13 -6.98
C VAL A 102 -7.20 -7.21 -6.62
N VAL A 103 -8.33 -7.75 -6.19
CA VAL A 103 -9.47 -6.97 -5.72
C VAL A 103 -9.10 -6.17 -4.46
N CYS A 104 -8.50 -6.81 -3.46
CA CYS A 104 -8.04 -6.14 -2.23
C CYS A 104 -6.98 -5.05 -2.53
N LYS A 105 -6.03 -5.33 -3.43
CA LYS A 105 -5.08 -4.32 -3.92
C LYS A 105 -5.80 -3.12 -4.52
N SER A 106 -6.81 -3.35 -5.36
CA SER A 106 -7.51 -2.28 -6.07
C SER A 106 -8.30 -1.39 -5.11
N ILE A 107 -8.98 -2.00 -4.13
CA ILE A 107 -9.71 -1.28 -3.08
C ILE A 107 -8.75 -0.45 -2.23
N THR A 108 -7.65 -1.05 -1.76
CA THR A 108 -6.68 -0.37 -0.89
C THR A 108 -5.99 0.78 -1.63
N MET A 109 -5.63 0.60 -2.89
CA MET A 109 -5.06 1.65 -3.74
C MET A 109 -6.04 2.80 -3.96
N TYR A 110 -7.32 2.49 -4.25
CA TYR A 110 -8.36 3.49 -4.45
C TYR A 110 -8.62 4.33 -3.19
N LEU A 111 -8.80 3.67 -2.04
CA LEU A 111 -8.99 4.35 -0.75
C LEU A 111 -7.76 5.17 -0.34
N GLY A 112 -6.56 4.67 -0.66
CA GLY A 112 -5.31 5.40 -0.46
C GLY A 112 -5.28 6.68 -1.29
N GLY A 113 -5.64 6.59 -2.57
CA GLY A 113 -5.75 7.74 -3.47
C GLY A 113 -6.77 8.79 -2.99
N LEU A 114 -7.95 8.35 -2.55
CA LEU A 114 -8.97 9.23 -1.98
C LEU A 114 -8.47 9.95 -0.72
N SER A 115 -7.79 9.23 0.16
CA SER A 115 -7.22 9.80 1.39
C SER A 115 -6.14 10.84 1.08
N ALA A 116 -5.29 10.57 0.10
CA ALA A 116 -4.25 11.49 -0.36
C ALA A 116 -4.84 12.76 -0.98
N ALA A 117 -5.86 12.61 -1.85
CA ALA A 117 -6.55 13.74 -2.47
C ALA A 117 -7.29 14.60 -1.42
N ALA A 118 -7.98 13.95 -0.48
CA ALA A 118 -8.65 14.66 0.61
C ALA A 118 -7.65 15.42 1.50
N PHE A 119 -6.50 14.84 1.80
CA PHE A 119 -5.41 15.51 2.52
C PHE A 119 -4.92 16.75 1.77
N SER A 120 -4.56 16.59 0.49
CA SER A 120 -4.04 17.68 -0.34
C SER A 120 -5.03 18.86 -0.40
N ASN A 121 -6.31 18.58 -0.67
CA ASN A 121 -7.35 19.60 -0.75
C ASN A 121 -7.56 20.34 0.58
N ARG A 122 -7.55 19.63 1.71
CA ARG A 122 -7.72 20.25 3.04
C ARG A 122 -6.50 21.07 3.45
N ALA A 123 -5.30 20.58 3.15
CA ALA A 123 -4.05 21.31 3.42
C ALA A 123 -3.98 22.61 2.62
N VAL A 124 -4.25 22.56 1.31
CA VAL A 124 -4.28 23.74 0.44
C VAL A 124 -5.37 24.72 0.88
N ARG A 125 -6.57 24.24 1.24
CA ARG A 125 -7.64 25.08 1.75
C ARG A 125 -7.23 25.83 3.02
N SER A 126 -6.62 25.14 3.98
CA SER A 126 -6.19 25.75 5.24
C SER A 126 -5.11 26.80 5.01
N LEU A 127 -4.11 26.49 4.16
CA LEU A 127 -3.07 27.43 3.77
C LEU A 127 -3.65 28.68 3.10
N ARG A 128 -4.60 28.53 2.17
CA ARG A 128 -5.26 29.68 1.52
C ARG A 128 -5.98 30.58 2.51
N ILE A 129 -6.66 30.01 3.49
CA ILE A 129 -7.38 30.79 4.52
C ILE A 129 -6.39 31.60 5.37
N ASP A 130 -5.28 31.00 5.78
CA ASP A 130 -4.30 31.67 6.63
C ASP A 130 -3.53 32.76 5.87
N VAL A 131 -3.17 32.49 4.61
CA VAL A 131 -2.57 33.52 3.72
C VAL A 131 -3.54 34.68 3.52
N PHE A 132 -4.83 34.40 3.27
CA PHE A 132 -5.83 35.45 3.10
C PHE A 132 -6.02 36.28 4.37
N ARG A 133 -6.13 35.63 5.54
CA ARG A 133 -6.22 36.33 6.83
C ARG A 133 -5.00 37.20 7.08
N LYS A 134 -3.81 36.70 6.78
CA LYS A 134 -2.58 37.47 6.91
C LYS A 134 -2.60 38.67 5.97
N PHE A 135 -2.97 38.47 4.70
CA PHE A 135 -3.05 39.53 3.70
C PHE A 135 -4.00 40.66 4.12
N VAL A 136 -5.19 40.33 4.62
CA VAL A 136 -6.18 41.33 5.09
C VAL A 136 -5.71 42.06 6.36
N SER A 137 -4.90 41.41 7.20
CA SER A 137 -4.35 42.02 8.41
C SER A 137 -3.17 42.98 8.17
N LEU A 138 -2.68 43.09 6.93
CA LEU A 138 -1.55 43.96 6.62
C LEU A 138 -1.97 45.43 6.58
N PRO A 139 -1.06 46.37 6.92
CA PRO A 139 -1.36 47.79 6.86
C PRO A 139 -1.54 48.26 5.42
N LEU A 140 -2.32 49.32 5.23
CA LEU A 140 -2.57 49.98 3.92
C LEU A 140 -1.27 50.33 3.16
N SER A 141 -0.19 50.65 3.88
CA SER A 141 1.13 50.91 3.29
C SER A 141 1.71 49.71 2.54
N PHE A 142 1.40 48.48 2.95
CA PHE A 142 1.78 47.27 2.23
C PHE A 142 1.05 47.18 0.89
N HIS A 143 -0.26 47.40 0.90
CA HIS A 143 -1.11 47.34 -0.31
C HIS A 143 -0.80 48.45 -1.32
N GLN A 144 -0.30 49.60 -0.87
CA GLN A 144 0.11 50.68 -1.77
C GLN A 144 1.46 50.41 -2.45
N ASN A 145 2.38 49.74 -1.76
CA ASN A 145 3.74 49.49 -2.24
C ASN A 145 3.92 48.16 -2.99
N THR A 146 2.92 47.28 -2.95
CA THR A 146 2.97 45.98 -3.63
C THR A 146 1.86 45.87 -4.66
N LYS A 147 2.20 45.34 -5.85
CA LYS A 147 1.20 45.02 -6.87
C LYS A 147 0.47 43.75 -6.48
N SER A 148 -0.84 43.71 -6.69
CA SER A 148 -1.72 42.59 -6.33
C SER A 148 -1.59 41.33 -7.20
N GLY A 149 -0.47 41.18 -7.93
CA GLY A 149 -0.26 40.13 -8.93
C GLY A 149 0.73 39.07 -8.47
#